data_AF-A0A397ARJ6-F1
#
_entry.id   AF-A0A397ARJ6-F1
#
_cell.length_a   1.000
_cell.length_b   1.000
_cell.length_c   1.000
_cell.angle_alpha   90.00
_cell.angle_beta   90.00
_cell.angle_gamma   90.00
#
_symmetry.space_group_name_H-M   'P 1'
#
loop_
_entity.id
_entity.type
_entity.pdbx_description
1 polymer ?
#
loop_
_entity_poly.entity_id
_entity_poly.type
_entity_poly.pdbx_seq_one_letter_code
_entity_poly.pdbx_strand_id
1 'polypeptide(L)' 'MGWVGDGAAAQVLAAMATVEGGIDRPLLTHCQILGPDLLEKMAALNVVANIQPSFVVTDAAFAAKRLPPALLPYSYC' A
#
# COMPACT_ATOMS: atom_id res chain seq x y z
N MET A 1 16.83 -1.82 -4.04
CA MET A 1 15.60 -2.46 -3.54
C MET A 1 14.56 -1.37 -3.36
N GLY A 2 13.55 -1.35 -4.22
CA GLY A 2 12.50 -0.32 -4.24
C GLY A 2 11.43 -0.66 -3.21
N TRP A 3 11.20 0.26 -2.28
CA TRP A 3 10.11 0.16 -1.32
C TRP A 3 8.86 0.74 -1.97
N VAL A 4 7.72 0.05 -1.86
CA VAL A 4 6.43 0.62 -2.26
C VAL A 4 5.92 1.47 -1.09
N GLY A 5 6.27 2.75 -1.12
CA GLY A 5 5.82 3.73 -0.13
C GLY A 5 4.36 4.15 -0.33
N ASP A 6 3.80 4.77 0.71
CA ASP A 6 2.46 5.36 0.74
C ASP A 6 2.22 6.33 -0.42
N GLY A 7 3.20 7.16 -0.77
CA GLY A 7 3.13 8.07 -1.91
C GLY A 7 2.94 7.36 -3.26
N ALA A 8 3.56 6.19 -3.45
CA ALA A 8 3.38 5.40 -4.66
C ALA A 8 1.97 4.79 -4.72
N ALA A 9 1.49 4.25 -3.58
CA ALA A 9 0.12 3.75 -3.48
C ALA A 9 -0.91 4.87 -3.76
N ALA A 10 -0.70 6.07 -3.21
CA ALA A 10 -1.57 7.23 -3.45
C ALA A 10 -1.69 7.60 -4.93
N GLN A 11 -0.56 7.62 -5.66
CA GLN A 11 -0.55 7.92 -7.10
C GLN A 11 -1.30 6.87 -7.92
N VAL A 12 -1.10 5.59 -7.61
CA VAL A 12 -1.79 4.49 -8.30
C VAL A 12 -3.30 4.55 -8.03
N LEU A 13 -3.71 4.75 -6.78
CA LEU A 13 -5.13 4.88 -6.42
C LEU A 13 -5.77 6.11 -7.09
N ALA A 14 -5.05 7.23 -7.16
CA ALA A 14 -5.53 8.42 -7.86
C ALA A 14 -5.74 8.14 -9.36
N ALA A 15 -4.81 7.43 -10.01
CA ALA A 15 -4.97 7.03 -11.40
C ALA A 15 -6.16 6.08 -11.61
N MET A 16 -6.32 5.08 -10.74
CA MET A 16 -7.44 4.14 -10.80
C MET A 16 -8.79 4.85 -10.69
N ALA A 17 -8.89 5.87 -9.84
CA ALA A 17 -10.12 6.66 -9.65
C ALA A 17 -10.53 7.48 -10.89
N THR A 18 -9.63 7.69 -11.85
CA THR A 18 -9.92 8.44 -13.09
C THR A 18 -10.45 7.59 -14.23
N VAL A 19 -10.46 6.26 -14.08
CA VAL A 19 -10.94 5.35 -15.12
C VAL A 19 -12.47 5.39 -15.19
N GLU A 20 -13.00 5.89 -16.31
CA GLU A 20 -14.44 5.90 -16.59
C GLU A 20 -15.00 4.47 -16.62
N GLY A 21 -16.12 4.24 -15.94
CA GLY A 21 -16.67 2.89 -15.76
C GLY A 21 -15.96 2.04 -14.70
N GLY A 22 -14.88 2.55 -14.11
CA GLY A 22 -14.09 1.87 -13.08
C GLY A 22 -13.20 0.74 -13.63
N ILE A 23 -12.47 0.11 -12.72
CA ILE A 23 -11.69 -1.10 -12.99
C ILE A 23 -12.38 -2.25 -12.27
N ASP A 24 -12.57 -3.39 -12.93
CA ASP A 24 -13.07 -4.58 -12.25
C ASP A 24 -11.97 -5.15 -11.34
N ARG A 25 -12.22 -5.11 -10.02
CA ARG A 25 -11.35 -5.64 -8.96
C ARG A 25 -9.85 -5.30 -9.14
N PRO A 26 -9.49 -4.01 -9.16
CA PRO A 26 -8.11 -3.58 -9.38
C PRO A 26 -7.17 -4.20 -8.35
N LEU A 27 -5.97 -4.59 -8.79
CA LEU A 27 -4.95 -5.19 -7.93
C LEU A 27 -3.88 -4.15 -7.57
N LEU A 28 -3.55 -4.07 -6.28
CA LEU A 28 -2.40 -3.31 -5.79
C LEU A 28 -1.41 -4.29 -5.15
N THR A 29 -0.22 -4.39 -5.73
CA THR A 29 0.84 -5.32 -5.28
C THR A 29 1.72 -4.67 -4.21
N HIS A 30 2.24 -5.50 -3.31
CA HIS A 30 2.98 -5.11 -2.12
C HIS A 30 2.05 -4.57 -1.04
N CYS A 31 1.50 -3.37 -1.18
CA CYS A 31 0.72 -2.75 -0.09
C CYS A 31 1.50 -2.71 1.24
N GLN A 32 2.82 -2.51 1.17
CA GLN A 32 3.73 -2.70 2.30
C GLN A 32 3.72 -1.56 3.30
N ILE A 33 3.57 -0.33 2.80
CA ILE A 33 3.46 0.89 3.60
C ILE A 33 2.20 1.61 3.12
N LEU A 34 1.21 1.70 3.99
CA LEU A 34 -0.05 2.41 3.72
C LEU A 34 -0.36 3.38 4.87
N GLY A 35 -1.26 4.33 4.60
CA GLY A 35 -1.91 5.16 5.60
C GLY A 35 -3.38 4.76 5.76
N PRO A 36 -4.04 5.14 6.88
CA PRO A 36 -5.46 4.87 7.07
C PRO A 36 -6.34 5.44 5.95
N ASP A 37 -5.99 6.62 5.43
CA ASP A 37 -6.69 7.24 4.30
C ASP A 37 -6.56 6.43 3.00
N LEU A 38 -5.42 5.75 2.80
CA LEU A 38 -5.21 4.90 1.63
C LEU A 38 -6.01 3.61 1.73
N LEU A 39 -6.17 3.05 2.94
CA LEU A 39 -7.04 1.89 3.16
C LEU A 39 -8.50 2.22 2.83
N GLU A 40 -8.98 3.40 3.22
CA GLU A 40 -10.32 3.86 2.87
C GLU A 40 -10.51 4.01 1.34
N LYS A 41 -9.51 4.59 0.65
CA LYS A 41 -9.52 4.72 -0.83
C LYS A 41 -9.50 3.36 -1.52
N MET A 42 -8.68 2.41 -1.03
CA MET A 42 -8.63 1.05 -1.55
C MET A 42 -9.99 0.35 -1.41
N ALA A 43 -10.64 0.49 -0.26
CA ALA A 43 -11.99 -0.06 -0.04
C ALA A 43 -13.03 0.55 -0.98
N ALA A 44 -13.02 1.89 -1.15
CA ALA A 44 -13.94 2.59 -2.04
C ALA A 44 -13.78 2.18 -3.52
N LEU A 45 -12.56 1.87 -3.95
CA LEU A 45 -12.25 1.43 -5.32
C LEU A 45 -12.34 -0.09 -5.51
N ASN A 46 -12.76 -0.84 -4.48
CA ASN A 46 -12.81 -2.31 -4.49
C ASN A 46 -11.46 -2.96 -4.87
N VAL A 47 -10.36 -2.37 -4.38
CA VAL A 47 -8.99 -2.84 -4.63
C VAL A 47 -8.72 -4.13 -3.87
N VAL A 48 -8.14 -5.10 -4.57
CA VAL A 48 -7.59 -6.32 -3.99
C VAL A 48 -6.12 -6.08 -3.64
N ALA A 49 -5.79 -6.18 -2.35
CA ALA A 49 -4.42 -6.12 -1.87
C ALA A 49 -3.70 -7.45 -2.14
N ASN A 50 -2.63 -7.41 -2.93
CA ASN A 50 -1.74 -8.54 -3.16
C ASN A 50 -0.47 -8.36 -2.32
N ILE A 51 -0.46 -8.98 -1.13
CA ILE A 51 0.60 -8.85 -0.12
C ILE A 51 1.64 -9.98 -0.21
N GLN A 52 2.85 -9.73 0.30
CA GLN A 52 3.97 -10.68 0.28
C GLN A 52 4.53 -10.88 1.70
N PRO A 53 3.93 -11.78 2.51
CA PRO A 53 4.30 -11.96 3.93
C PRO A 53 5.77 -12.28 4.18
N SER A 54 6.47 -12.86 3.21
CA SER A 54 7.91 -13.12 3.29
C SER A 54 8.73 -11.85 3.57
N PHE A 55 8.22 -10.68 3.22
CA PHE A 55 8.91 -9.41 3.48
C PHE A 55 8.89 -8.99 4.95
N VAL A 56 7.98 -9.52 5.78
CA VAL A 56 7.92 -9.22 7.23
C VAL A 56 9.22 -9.59 7.96
N VAL A 57 9.94 -10.60 7.48
CA VAL A 57 11.19 -11.02 8.13
C VAL A 57 12.37 -10.21 7.61
N THR A 58 12.38 -9.91 6.31
CA THR A 58 13.51 -9.26 5.65
C THR A 58 13.53 -7.75 5.87
N ASP A 59 12.35 -7.15 6.03
CA ASP A 59 12.19 -5.70 5.97
C ASP A 59 12.06 -5.06 7.36
N ALA A 60 11.77 -5.85 8.39
CA ALA A 60 11.55 -5.40 9.77
C ALA A 60 12.73 -4.60 10.32
N ALA A 61 13.95 -5.06 10.00
CA ALA A 61 15.20 -4.42 10.42
C ALA A 61 15.39 -3.02 9.80
N PHE A 62 14.78 -2.76 8.64
CA PHE A 62 14.86 -1.49 7.93
C PHE A 62 13.66 -0.60 8.22
N ALA A 63 12.47 -1.17 8.40
CA ALA A 63 11.24 -0.44 8.66
C ALA A 63 11.32 0.42 9.92
N ALA A 64 11.78 -0.15 11.04
CA ALA A 64 11.96 0.61 12.28
C ALA A 64 12.97 1.77 12.17
N LYS A 65 13.90 1.71 11.20
CA LYS A 65 14.92 2.74 10.97
C LYS A 65 14.52 3.80 9.95
N ARG A 66 13.52 3.50 9.11
CA ARG A 66 13.18 4.31 7.93
C ARG A 66 11.75 4.84 7.94
N LEU A 67 10.85 4.21 8.67
CA LEU A 67 9.46 4.63 8.78
C LEU A 67 9.24 5.48 10.02
N PRO A 68 8.45 6.57 9.91
CA PRO A 68 7.89 7.24 11.08
C PRO A 68 7.09 6.24 11.94
N PRO A 69 7.15 6.33 13.28
CA PRO A 69 6.43 5.40 14.17
C PRO A 69 4.92 5.31 13.91
N ALA A 70 4.31 6.40 13.43
CA ALA A 70 2.89 6.47 13.11
C ALA A 70 2.47 5.58 11.93
N LEU A 71 3.40 5.22 11.03
CA LEU A 71 3.12 4.37 9.88
C LEU A 71 3.31 2.88 10.18
N LEU A 72 4.00 2.53 11.26
CA LEU A 72 4.27 1.12 11.62
C LEU A 72 3.00 0.28 11.79
N PRO A 73 1.89 0.76 12.41
CA PRO A 73 0.67 -0.03 12.52
C PRO A 73 -0.02 -0.34 11.18
N TYR A 74 0.28 0.46 10.15
CA TYR A 74 -0.30 0.36 8.81
C TYR A 74 0.69 -0.20 7.79
N SER A 75 1.84 -0.68 8.26
CA SER A 75 2.87 -1.29 7.43
C SER A 75 3.05 -2.74 7.84
N TYR A 76 3.25 -3.63 6.88
CA TYR A 76 3.76 -4.97 7.20
C TYR A 76 5.22 -4.99 6.78
N CYS A 77 6.11 -5.02 7.75
CA CYS A 77 7.54 -5.05 7.50
C CYS A 77 8.24 -5.85 8.58
#